data_AF-A0A9E2B760-F1
#
_entry.id   AF-A0A9E2B760-F1
#
_cell.length_a   1.000
_cell.length_b   1.000
_cell.length_c   1.000
_cell.angle_alpha   90.00
_cell.angle_beta   90.00
_cell.angle_gamma   90.00
#
_symmetry.space_group_name_H-M   'P 1'
#
loop_
_entity.id
_entity.type
_entity.pdbx_description
1 polymer ?
#
loop_
_entity_poly.entity_id
_entity_poly.type
_entity_poly.pdbx_seq_one_letter_code
_entity_poly.pdbx_strand_id
1 'polypeptide(L)' 'MYRIDPHTGLADGARQCASPNCDARPAGMVPELIIIHNISLPPGKFGGSRIDEFFCNRLDVADDPYFAEIADMQ' A
#
# COMPACT_ATOMS: atom_id res chain seq x y z
N MET A 1 -21.11 -4.67 -5.27
CA MET A 1 -20.03 -5.43 -5.94
C MET A 1 -18.97 -4.40 -6.34
N TYR A 2 -17.74 -4.56 -5.87
CA TYR A 2 -16.64 -3.65 -6.25
C TYR A 2 -16.34 -3.87 -7.74
N ARG A 3 -16.28 -2.78 -8.52
CA ARG A 3 -15.93 -2.79 -9.95
C ARG A 3 -14.57 -2.12 -10.11
N ILE A 4 -13.74 -2.61 -11.01
CA ILE A 4 -12.48 -1.94 -11.37
C ILE A 4 -12.73 -1.25 -12.71
N ASP A 5 -12.49 0.05 -12.77
CA ASP A 5 -12.52 0.81 -14.02
C ASP A 5 -11.28 0.45 -14.85
N PRO A 6 -11.42 -0.16 -16.04
CA PRO A 6 -10.29 -0.58 -16.86
C PRO A 6 -9.48 0.59 -17.46
N HIS A 7 -10.02 1.81 -17.45
CA HIS A 7 -9.30 2.99 -17.95
C HIS A 7 -8.39 3.61 -16.89
N THR A 8 -8.83 3.61 -15.62
CA THR A 8 -8.09 4.23 -14.52
C THR A 8 -7.39 3.20 -13.61
N GLY A 9 -7.81 1.94 -13.64
CA GLY A 9 -7.36 0.88 -12.73
C GLY A 9 -7.95 0.98 -11.33
N LEU A 10 -8.85 1.92 -11.06
CA LEU A 10 -9.38 2.19 -9.72
C LEU A 10 -10.60 1.32 -9.39
N ALA A 11 -10.70 0.89 -8.13
CA ALA A 11 -11.83 0.12 -7.64
C ALA A 11 -12.94 1.02 -7.05
N ASP A 12 -14.16 0.90 -7.57
CA ASP A 12 -15.35 1.59 -7.10
C ASP A 12 -15.68 1.24 -5.66
N GLY A 13 -15.82 2.25 -4.79
CA GLY A 13 -16.15 2.06 -3.37
C GLY A 13 -14.94 1.73 -2.48
N ALA A 14 -13.75 1.54 -3.05
CA ALA A 14 -12.52 1.54 -2.28
C ALA A 14 -12.10 2.98 -1.95
N ARG A 15 -11.61 3.22 -0.73
CA ARG A 15 -10.95 4.49 -0.39
C ARG A 15 -9.65 4.59 -1.17
N GLN A 16 -9.51 5.65 -1.95
CA GLN A 16 -8.32 5.88 -2.77
C GLN A 16 -7.23 6.55 -1.92
N CYS A 17 -6.03 5.98 -1.93
CA CYS A 17 -4.84 6.53 -1.30
C CYS A 17 -3.70 6.48 -2.32
N ALA A 18 -3.38 7.64 -2.93
CA ALA A 18 -2.38 7.72 -3.98
C ALA A 18 -0.97 7.64 -3.37
N SER A 19 -0.37 6.45 -3.44
CA SER A 19 1.03 6.23 -3.08
C SER A 19 1.95 6.71 -4.22
N PRO A 20 3.11 7.31 -3.90
CA PRO A 20 4.15 7.57 -4.89
C PRO A 20 4.93 6.30 -5.29
N ASN A 21 4.83 5.21 -4.51
CA ASN A 21 5.55 3.96 -4.72
C ASN A 21 4.86 3.09 -5.77
N CYS A 22 4.91 3.55 -7.02
CA CYS A 22 4.44 2.81 -8.18
C CYS A 22 5.27 3.17 -9.41
N ASP A 23 5.33 2.26 -10.38
CA ASP A 23 5.97 2.49 -11.67
C ASP A 23 5.15 1.88 -12.82
N ALA A 24 5.65 2.07 -14.04
CA ALA A 24 5.06 1.49 -15.23
C ALA A 24 5.47 0.03 -15.37
N ARG A 25 4.49 -0.85 -15.65
CA ARG A 25 4.80 -2.21 -16.08
C ARG A 25 5.58 -2.18 -17.41
N PRO A 26 6.44 -3.18 -17.67
CA PRO A 26 7.07 -3.33 -18.99
C PRO A 26 6.03 -3.33 -20.12
N ALA A 27 6.44 -2.86 -21.30
CA ALA A 27 5.53 -2.71 -22.44
C ALA A 27 4.82 -4.02 -22.79
N GLY A 28 3.49 -3.96 -22.93
CA GLY A 28 2.66 -5.10 -23.29
C GLY A 28 2.32 -6.06 -22.14
N MET A 29 2.83 -5.83 -20.92
CA MET A 29 2.51 -6.68 -19.78
C MET A 29 1.21 -6.26 -19.10
N VAL A 30 0.22 -7.15 -19.14
CA VAL A 30 -1.03 -7.02 -18.38
C VAL A 30 -0.94 -7.79 -17.05
N PRO A 31 -1.69 -7.41 -16.00
CA PRO A 31 -1.75 -8.19 -14.77
C PRO A 31 -2.45 -9.54 -14.99
N GLU A 32 -1.77 -10.65 -14.69
CA GLU A 32 -2.30 -12.02 -14.84
C GLU A 32 -2.25 -12.85 -13.54
N LEU A 33 -1.62 -12.31 -12.49
CA LEU A 33 -1.41 -12.97 -11.21
C LEU A 33 -1.96 -12.10 -10.07
N ILE A 34 -2.67 -12.73 -9.13
CA ILE A 34 -3.04 -12.14 -7.85
C ILE A 34 -2.09 -12.69 -6.78
N ILE A 35 -1.44 -11.79 -6.03
CA ILE A 35 -0.65 -12.14 -4.85
C ILE A 35 -1.38 -11.61 -3.62
N ILE A 36 -1.60 -12.48 -2.64
CA ILE A 36 -2.27 -12.13 -1.39
C ILE A 36 -1.21 -11.95 -0.30
N HIS A 37 -1.15 -10.75 0.26
CA HIS A 37 -0.27 -10.41 1.38
C HIS A 37 -1.09 -10.11 2.63
N ASN A 38 -0.45 -10.21 3.79
CA ASN A 38 -0.95 -9.64 5.04
C ASN A 38 0.09 -8.66 5.59
N ILE A 39 -0.39 -7.68 6.36
CA ILE A 39 0.46 -6.72 7.07
C ILE A 39 -0.29 -6.20 8.28
N SER A 40 0.45 -5.90 9.34
CA SER A 40 -0.01 -5.22 10.56
C SER A 40 1.14 -4.32 11.01
N LEU A 41 0.86 -3.05 11.30
CA LEU A 41 1.88 -2.08 11.68
C LEU A 41 1.40 -1.28 12.90
N PRO A 42 2.07 -1.41 14.06
CA PRO A 42 3.16 -2.35 14.40
C PRO A 42 2.75 -3.84 14.29
N PRO A 43 3.69 -4.81 14.31
CA PRO A 43 3.38 -6.23 14.16
C PRO A 43 2.33 -6.72 15.17
N GLY A 44 1.30 -7.40 14.67
CA GLY A 44 0.17 -7.89 15.45
C GLY A 44 -0.84 -6.83 15.92
N LYS A 45 -0.61 -5.53 15.63
CA LYS A 45 -1.53 -4.43 15.95
C LYS A 45 -2.30 -4.01 14.69
N PHE A 46 -3.62 -3.85 14.84
CA PHE A 46 -4.53 -3.53 13.74
C PHE A 46 -5.26 -2.21 13.96
N GLY A 47 -5.68 -1.58 12.86
CA GLY A 47 -6.37 -0.28 12.87
C GLY A 47 -5.42 0.91 12.71
N GLY A 48 -5.97 2.12 12.79
CA GLY A 48 -5.23 3.37 12.55
C GLY A 48 -4.83 3.58 11.08
N SER A 49 -3.90 4.50 10.86
CA SER A 49 -3.45 4.96 9.53
C SER A 49 -2.06 4.47 9.13
N ARG A 50 -1.37 3.69 9.98
CA ARG A 50 0.05 3.35 9.82
C ARG A 50 0.38 2.61 8.52
N ILE A 51 -0.51 1.75 8.05
CA ILE A 51 -0.33 1.05 6.77
C ILE A 51 -0.39 2.03 5.59
N ASP A 52 -1.34 2.97 5.61
CA ASP A 52 -1.44 4.00 4.58
C ASP A 52 -0.23 4.94 4.62
N GLU A 53 0.21 5.32 5.82
CA GLU A 53 1.39 6.16 6.03
C GLU A 53 2.66 5.50 5.50
N PHE A 54 2.88 4.22 5.83
CA PHE A 54 4.02 3.44 5.35
C PHE A 54 4.06 3.35 3.83
N PHE A 55 2.98 2.88 3.20
CA PHE A 55 2.95 2.77 1.74
C PHE A 55 2.97 4.12 1.02
N CYS A 56 2.77 5.24 1.73
CA CYS A 56 2.84 6.58 1.14
C CYS A 56 4.08 7.38 1.59
N ASN A 57 5.05 6.76 2.25
CA ASN A 57 6.31 7.37 2.70
C ASN A 57 6.09 8.54 3.67
N ARG A 58 5.09 8.36 4.55
CA ARG A 58 4.69 9.33 5.59
C ARG A 58 4.72 8.71 6.98
N LEU A 59 5.27 7.51 7.14
CA LEU A 59 5.32 6.86 8.44
C LEU A 59 6.31 7.61 9.32
N ASP A 60 5.84 8.13 10.45
CA ASP A 60 6.72 8.65 11.47
C ASP A 60 7.44 7.48 12.15
N VAL A 61 8.73 7.35 11.85
CA VAL A 61 9.56 6.24 12.34
C VAL A 61 9.86 6.35 13.84
N ALA A 62 9.59 7.49 14.47
CA ALA A 62 9.76 7.69 15.90
C ALA A 62 8.54 7.23 16.73
N ASP A 63 7.40 6.96 16.09
CA ASP A 63 6.13 6.68 16.80
C ASP A 63 6.04 5.27 17.43
N ASP A 64 6.81 4.30 16.93
CA ASP A 64 6.93 2.97 17.54
C ASP A 64 8.35 2.45 17.28
N PRO A 65 9.03 1.80 18.25
CA PRO A 65 10.39 1.29 18.09
C PRO A 65 10.56 0.38 16.86
N TYR A 66 9.54 -0.37 16.47
CA TYR A 66 9.60 -1.22 15.29
C TYR A 66 9.71 -0.42 13.98
N PHE A 67 9.16 0.80 13.93
CA PHE A 67 9.20 1.61 12.71
C PHE A 67 10.61 2.08 12.37
N ALA A 68 11.48 2.23 13.37
CA ALA A 68 12.90 2.49 13.15
C ALA A 68 13.61 1.33 12.42
N GLU A 69 13.15 0.08 12.58
CA GLU A 69 13.73 -1.09 11.91
C GLU A 69 13.41 -1.12 10.41
N ILE A 70 12.32 -0.47 9.99
CA ILE A 70 11.84 -0.44 8.60
C ILE A 70 11.94 0.97 7.98
N ALA A 71 12.68 1.88 8.62
CA ALA A 71 12.75 3.29 8.23
C ALA A 71 13.25 3.50 6.79
N ASP A 72 14.16 2.65 6.32
CA ASP A 72 14.73 2.68 4.97
C ASP A 72 13.87 1.96 3.91
N MET A 73 12.72 1.40 4.32
CA MET A 73 11.84 0.61 3.45
C MET A 73 10.62 1.38 2.93
N GLN A 74 10.48 2.66 3.27
CA GLN A 74 9.43 3.54 2.75
C GLN A 74 9.89 4.30 1.51
#